data_AF-A0A9X7JR99-F1
#
_entry.id   AF-A0A9X7JR99-F1
#
_cell.length_a   1.000
_cell.length_b   1.000
_cell.length_c   1.000
_cell.angle_alpha   90.00
_cell.angle_beta   90.00
_cell.angle_gamma   90.00
#
_symmetry.space_group_name_H-M   'P 1'
#
loop_
_entity.id
_entity.type
_entity.pdbx_description
1 polymer ?
#
loop_
_entity_poly.entity_id
_entity_poly.type
_entity_poly.pdbx_seq_one_letter_code
_entity_poly.pdbx_strand_id
1 'polypeptide(L)'
;MTAPTDPRDNATAVRHDWPLAVGMGAVGLAAAASSYAALQDLALRTSWWPWLSWLLPVTVDAYALTAVRVWLGRSTRSRTARTWAKANAIGGIALSVAGNAVDHAAAAGVIPVSWPLIVAASAIPPVVLGLLVHMAHLRHQTPADSTPDGTTQHPAADGSPPLGTPPAEAEEQPAAEGVPAPPAPVHDRSAADARPPKPRRDRRTVAARRPRRALPSGKSDEELIAAARERMADGGEASATWLMKTYGIGTGRAARIRDTAQCLPRLAPVRELPPPPATDEAPPPAVPELGDPHVLGAAPEQAADDREEEKAS
;
A
#
# COMPACT_ATOMS: atom_id res chain seq x y z
N MET A 1 -7.42 36.03 -33.04
CA MET A 1 -6.22 36.84 -32.77
C MET A 1 -6.19 37.17 -31.28
N THR A 2 -5.49 36.37 -30.48
CA THR A 2 -5.18 36.70 -29.08
C THR A 2 -3.88 37.49 -29.08
N ALA A 3 -3.89 38.68 -28.47
CA ALA A 3 -2.71 39.53 -28.36
C ALA A 3 -1.56 38.79 -27.66
N PRO A 4 -0.30 38.93 -28.11
CA PRO A 4 0.85 38.33 -27.45
C PRO A 4 1.01 38.95 -26.06
N THR A 5 0.93 38.12 -25.02
CA THR A 5 1.23 38.51 -23.63
C THR A 5 2.71 38.87 -23.51
N ASP A 6 3.02 40.06 -23.00
CA ASP A 6 4.40 40.51 -22.79
C ASP A 6 5.04 39.63 -21.70
N PRO A 7 6.19 38.98 -21.95
CA PRO A 7 6.91 38.19 -20.95
C PRO A 7 7.25 38.98 -19.67
N ARG A 8 7.24 40.32 -19.72
CA ARG A 8 7.44 41.19 -18.55
C ARG A 8 6.28 41.15 -17.56
N ASP A 9 5.06 40.86 -18.01
CA ASP A 9 3.87 40.77 -17.13
C ASP A 9 3.91 39.53 -16.22
N ASN A 10 4.62 38.47 -16.65
CA ASN A 10 4.80 37.27 -15.83
C ASN A 10 5.85 37.46 -14.72
N ALA A 11 6.82 38.34 -14.91
CA ALA A 11 7.91 38.56 -13.95
C ALA A 11 7.48 39.42 -12.74
N THR A 12 6.50 40.30 -12.93
CA THR A 12 5.93 41.14 -11.86
C THR A 12 4.92 40.39 -11.01
N ALA A 13 4.11 39.50 -11.62
CA ALA A 13 3.15 38.65 -10.90
C ALA A 13 3.82 37.72 -9.85
N VAL A 14 5.00 37.17 -10.17
CA VAL A 14 5.73 36.24 -9.27
C VAL A 14 6.23 36.92 -7.99
N ARG A 15 6.48 38.25 -8.01
CA ARG A 15 7.06 38.95 -6.86
C ARG A 15 6.03 39.26 -5.76
N HIS A 16 4.75 39.40 -6.10
CA HIS A 16 3.74 39.81 -5.13
C HIS A 16 3.25 38.66 -4.24
N ASP A 17 3.39 37.43 -4.71
CA ASP A 17 2.95 36.23 -3.98
C ASP A 17 4.04 35.67 -3.04
N TRP A 18 5.25 36.22 -3.07
CA TRP A 18 6.36 35.72 -2.25
C TRP A 18 6.08 35.78 -0.74
N PRO A 19 5.59 36.89 -0.16
CA PRO A 19 5.27 36.95 1.26
C PRO A 19 4.19 35.94 1.66
N LEU A 20 3.19 35.74 0.80
CA LEU A 20 2.13 34.74 1.00
C LEU A 20 2.70 33.32 1.00
N ALA A 21 3.57 33.00 0.04
CA ALA A 21 4.23 31.69 -0.05
C ALA A 21 5.11 31.42 1.17
N VAL A 22 5.86 32.42 1.66
CA VAL A 22 6.65 32.32 2.89
C VAL A 22 5.75 32.11 4.11
N GLY A 23 4.66 32.88 4.22
CA GLY A 23 3.69 32.74 5.32
C GLY A 23 3.02 31.36 5.34
N MET A 24 2.55 30.88 4.18
CA MET A 24 1.98 29.54 4.05
C MET A 24 3.00 28.45 4.37
N GLY A 25 4.25 28.61 3.93
CA GLY A 25 5.35 27.70 4.26
C GLY A 25 5.63 27.64 5.76
N ALA A 26 5.68 28.79 6.43
CA ALA A 26 5.90 28.87 7.87
C ALA A 26 4.74 28.24 8.66
N VAL A 27 3.48 28.55 8.32
CA VAL A 27 2.30 27.94 8.95
C VAL A 27 2.28 26.42 8.72
N GLY A 28 2.58 25.98 7.50
CA GLY A 28 2.67 24.56 7.17
C GLY A 28 3.75 23.83 7.97
N LEU A 29 4.94 24.43 8.13
CA LEU A 29 6.03 23.87 8.91
C LEU A 29 5.68 23.80 10.41
N ALA A 30 5.06 24.85 10.96
CA ALA A 30 4.61 24.87 12.35
C ALA A 30 3.53 23.80 12.60
N ALA A 31 2.57 23.66 11.70
CA ALA A 31 1.55 22.62 11.77
C ALA A 31 2.16 21.21 11.68
N ALA A 32 3.13 21.00 10.79
CA ALA A 32 3.85 19.73 10.66
C ALA A 32 4.65 19.39 11.93
N ALA A 33 5.39 20.35 12.49
CA ALA A 33 6.14 20.14 13.72
C ALA A 33 5.23 19.82 14.92
N SER A 34 4.09 20.52 15.03
CA SER A 34 3.09 20.24 16.07
C SER A 34 2.47 18.84 15.89
N SER A 35 2.15 18.45 14.65
CA SER A 35 1.59 17.12 14.40
C SER A 35 2.61 16.00 14.60
N TYR A 36 3.87 16.25 14.24
CA TYR A 36 4.98 15.33 14.49
C TYR A 36 5.11 15.01 15.98
N ALA A 37 5.11 16.04 16.83
CA ALA A 37 5.22 15.87 18.28
C ALA A 37 4.05 15.05 18.86
N ALA A 38 2.81 15.35 18.45
CA ALA A 38 1.63 14.64 18.93
C ALA A 38 1.59 13.17 18.46
N LEU A 39 1.94 12.90 17.21
CA LEU A 39 2.02 11.53 16.69
C LEU A 39 3.16 10.72 17.32
N GLN A 40 4.26 11.38 17.66
CA GLN A 40 5.36 10.74 18.39
C GLN A 40 4.95 10.40 19.83
N ASP A 41 4.29 11.32 20.54
CA ASP A 41 3.78 11.07 21.90
C ASP A 41 2.75 9.93 21.88
N LEU A 42 1.84 9.92 20.90
CA LEU A 42 0.91 8.82 20.68
C LEU A 42 1.61 7.48 20.44
N ALA A 43 2.70 7.45 19.67
CA ALA A 43 3.49 6.23 19.46
C ALA A 43 4.13 5.74 20.77
N LEU A 44 4.68 6.64 21.58
CA LEU A 44 5.23 6.31 22.90
C LEU A 44 4.17 5.78 23.85
N ARG A 45 2.98 6.41 23.88
CA ARG A 45 1.82 5.96 24.68
C ARG A 45 1.30 4.59 24.25
N THR A 46 1.38 4.27 22.96
CA THR A 46 1.00 2.96 22.40
C THR A 46 2.10 1.90 22.49
N SER A 47 3.09 2.12 23.36
CA SER A 47 4.18 1.18 23.66
C SER A 47 5.09 0.87 22.49
N TRP A 48 5.21 1.77 21.52
CA TRP A 48 6.26 1.65 20.51
C TRP A 48 7.63 1.85 21.16
N TRP A 49 8.62 1.14 20.65
CA TRP A 49 10.00 1.35 21.06
C TRP A 49 10.41 2.83 20.80
N PRO A 50 11.07 3.52 21.76
CA PRO A 50 11.33 4.95 21.64
C PRO A 50 12.08 5.35 20.36
N TRP A 51 13.00 4.50 19.89
CA TRP A 51 13.74 4.73 18.66
C TRP A 51 12.95 4.45 17.37
N LEU A 52 11.76 3.86 17.45
CA LEU A 52 10.81 3.69 16.34
C LEU A 52 9.68 4.72 16.38
N SER A 53 9.49 5.43 17.49
CA SER A 53 8.37 6.38 17.66
C SER A 53 8.31 7.47 16.58
N TRP A 54 9.47 7.91 16.07
CA TRP A 54 9.57 8.90 14.99
C TRP A 54 9.12 8.37 13.63
N LEU A 55 9.04 7.05 13.46
CA LEU A 55 8.69 6.44 12.17
C LEU A 55 7.22 6.68 11.82
N LEU A 56 6.34 6.72 12.83
CA LEU A 56 4.91 6.95 12.64
C LEU A 56 4.62 8.32 12.00
N PRO A 57 5.04 9.47 12.57
CA PRO A 57 4.82 10.76 11.93
C PRO A 57 5.50 10.85 10.56
N VAL A 58 6.72 10.32 10.41
CA VAL A 58 7.43 10.34 9.12
C VAL A 58 6.67 9.59 8.04
N THR A 59 6.06 8.43 8.35
CA THR A 59 5.27 7.68 7.35
C THR A 59 4.02 8.44 6.92
N VAL A 60 3.32 9.09 7.84
CA VAL A 60 2.12 9.88 7.55
C VAL A 60 2.47 11.12 6.72
N ASP A 61 3.53 11.85 7.10
CA ASP A 61 3.96 13.07 6.42
C ASP A 61 4.51 12.78 5.02
N ALA A 62 5.38 11.78 4.89
CA ALA A 62 5.92 11.38 3.59
C ALA A 62 4.80 10.98 2.63
N TYR A 63 3.79 10.30 3.14
CA TYR A 63 2.60 9.94 2.38
C TYR A 63 1.78 11.16 1.95
N ALA A 64 1.45 12.06 2.88
CA ALA A 64 0.67 13.26 2.60
C ALA A 64 1.39 14.15 1.56
N LEU A 65 2.69 14.37 1.71
CA LEU A 65 3.52 15.09 0.75
C LEU A 65 3.51 14.44 -0.64
N THR A 66 3.59 13.10 -0.67
CA THR A 66 3.55 12.34 -1.93
C THR A 66 2.19 12.46 -2.62
N ALA A 67 1.09 12.39 -1.86
CA ALA A 67 -0.26 12.57 -2.37
C ALA A 67 -0.49 14.00 -2.90
N VAL A 68 -0.10 15.02 -2.13
CA VAL A 68 -0.19 16.44 -2.53
C VAL A 68 0.65 16.71 -3.77
N ARG A 69 1.87 16.17 -3.85
CA ARG A 69 2.74 16.30 -5.02
C ARG A 69 2.12 15.69 -6.28
N VAL A 70 1.45 14.55 -6.16
CA VAL A 70 0.77 13.92 -7.32
C VAL A 70 -0.51 14.65 -7.70
N TRP A 71 -1.24 15.18 -6.72
CA TRP A 71 -2.45 15.97 -6.93
C TRP A 71 -2.16 17.31 -7.62
N LEU A 72 -1.17 18.06 -7.13
CA LEU A 72 -0.75 19.36 -7.68
C LEU A 72 0.17 19.23 -8.90
N GLY A 73 0.71 18.04 -9.14
CA GLY A 73 1.59 17.75 -10.27
C GLY A 73 0.92 18.04 -11.62
N ARG A 74 1.54 18.91 -12.42
CA ARG A 74 1.14 19.16 -13.83
C ARG A 74 1.35 17.92 -14.72
N SER A 75 2.20 16.97 -14.29
CA SER A 75 2.51 15.74 -15.03
C SER A 75 1.40 14.68 -15.00
N THR A 76 0.45 14.78 -14.06
CA THR A 76 -0.63 13.77 -13.92
C THR A 76 -1.75 14.09 -14.90
N ARG A 77 -1.70 13.51 -16.12
CA ARG A 77 -2.71 13.73 -17.18
C ARG A 77 -4.03 12.98 -16.94
N SER A 78 -4.03 11.90 -16.16
CA SER A 78 -5.24 11.13 -15.86
C SER A 78 -6.10 11.83 -14.81
N ARG A 79 -7.37 12.11 -15.15
CA ARG A 79 -8.36 12.68 -14.21
C ARG A 79 -8.62 11.74 -13.03
N THR A 80 -8.71 10.45 -13.27
CA THR A 80 -8.92 9.43 -12.22
C THR A 80 -7.79 9.43 -11.21
N ALA A 81 -6.54 9.48 -11.69
CA ALA A 81 -5.36 9.55 -10.81
C ALA A 81 -5.36 10.83 -9.97
N ARG A 82 -5.81 11.97 -10.52
CA ARG A 82 -5.93 13.23 -9.78
C ARG A 82 -7.02 13.19 -8.71
N THR A 83 -8.20 12.65 -9.02
CA THR A 83 -9.28 12.52 -8.02
C THR A 83 -8.88 11.60 -6.89
N TRP A 84 -8.21 10.48 -7.22
CA TRP A 84 -7.70 9.55 -6.22
C TRP A 84 -6.62 10.22 -5.36
N ALA A 85 -5.64 10.91 -5.96
CA ALA A 85 -4.63 11.65 -5.21
C ALA A 85 -5.24 12.74 -4.31
N LYS A 86 -6.28 13.45 -4.76
CA LYS A 86 -7.02 14.42 -3.94
C LYS A 86 -7.66 13.75 -2.72
N ALA A 87 -8.35 12.63 -2.90
CA ALA A 87 -8.97 11.89 -1.81
C ALA A 87 -7.93 11.44 -0.77
N ASN A 88 -6.77 10.96 -1.24
CA ASN A 88 -5.68 10.54 -0.36
C ASN A 88 -5.00 11.72 0.36
N ALA A 89 -4.85 12.87 -0.30
CA ALA A 89 -4.35 14.08 0.34
C ALA A 89 -5.30 14.56 1.46
N ILE A 90 -6.62 14.56 1.20
CA ILE A 90 -7.63 14.88 2.22
C ILE A 90 -7.59 13.84 3.35
N GLY A 91 -7.45 12.55 3.02
CA GLY A 91 -7.29 11.47 3.99
C GLY A 91 -6.08 11.66 4.89
N GLY A 92 -4.93 12.06 4.34
CA GLY A 92 -3.72 12.36 5.11
C GLY A 92 -3.91 13.54 6.07
N ILE A 93 -4.56 14.61 5.62
CA ILE A 93 -4.90 15.77 6.48
C ILE A 93 -5.84 15.34 7.61
N ALA A 94 -6.90 14.60 7.29
CA ALA A 94 -7.84 14.11 8.28
C ALA A 94 -7.17 13.16 9.30
N LEU A 95 -6.27 12.29 8.85
CA LEU A 95 -5.51 11.40 9.71
C LEU A 95 -4.59 12.16 10.66
N SER A 96 -3.91 13.21 10.20
CA SER A 96 -3.08 14.08 11.03
C SER A 96 -3.90 14.80 12.11
N VAL A 97 -5.04 15.38 11.74
CA VAL A 97 -5.96 16.03 12.70
C VAL A 97 -6.50 15.02 13.71
N ALA A 98 -6.89 13.82 13.25
CA ALA A 98 -7.37 12.76 14.13
C ALA A 98 -6.28 12.26 15.09
N GLY A 99 -5.04 12.10 14.61
CA GLY A 99 -3.89 11.73 15.44
C GLY A 99 -3.64 12.72 16.56
N ASN A 100 -3.63 14.02 16.25
CA ASN A 100 -3.47 15.08 17.27
C ASN A 100 -4.63 15.10 18.26
N ALA A 101 -5.88 14.92 17.79
CA ALA A 101 -7.05 14.89 18.65
C ALA A 101 -7.02 13.68 19.61
N VAL A 102 -6.62 12.51 19.12
CA VAL A 102 -6.48 11.29 19.91
C VAL A 102 -5.36 11.44 20.93
N ASP A 103 -4.22 12.03 20.54
CA ASP A 103 -3.11 12.30 21.45
C ASP A 103 -3.53 13.22 22.60
N HIS A 104 -4.16 14.36 22.31
CA HIS A 104 -4.67 15.26 23.35
C HIS A 104 -5.75 14.60 24.21
N ALA A 105 -6.65 13.81 23.62
CA ALA A 105 -7.67 13.08 24.38
C ALA A 105 -7.06 12.02 25.30
N ALA A 106 -5.99 11.34 24.86
CA ALA A 106 -5.26 10.38 25.68
C ALA A 106 -4.45 11.09 26.79
N ALA A 107 -3.81 12.21 26.49
CA ALA A 107 -3.08 13.03 27.45
C ALA A 107 -4.00 13.62 28.53
N ALA A 108 -5.23 14.00 28.16
CA ALA A 108 -6.26 14.47 29.09
C ALA A 108 -6.96 13.33 29.87
N GLY A 109 -6.62 12.07 29.61
CA GLY A 109 -7.26 10.91 30.24
C GLY A 109 -8.70 10.65 29.80
N VAL A 110 -9.17 11.30 28.72
CA VAL A 110 -10.52 11.13 28.17
C VAL A 110 -10.67 9.79 27.47
N ILE A 111 -9.63 9.33 26.77
CA ILE A 111 -9.59 8.03 26.09
C ILE A 111 -8.47 7.18 26.71
N PRO A 112 -8.77 6.01 27.29
CA PRO A 112 -7.74 5.12 27.77
C PRO A 112 -6.96 4.52 26.60
N VAL A 113 -5.64 4.43 26.76
CA VAL A 113 -4.80 3.68 25.81
C VAL A 113 -5.19 2.21 25.91
N SER A 114 -5.90 1.75 24.91
CA SER A 114 -6.48 0.41 24.85
C SER A 114 -5.93 -0.36 23.65
N TRP A 115 -6.07 -1.68 23.68
CA TRP A 115 -5.62 -2.56 22.59
C TRP A 115 -6.07 -2.11 21.18
N PRO A 116 -7.32 -1.66 20.96
CA PRO A 116 -7.75 -1.17 19.65
C PRO A 116 -6.93 0.02 19.14
N LEU A 117 -6.53 0.93 20.03
CA LEU A 117 -5.74 2.10 19.65
C LEU A 117 -4.33 1.70 19.21
N ILE A 118 -3.72 0.74 19.92
CA ILE A 118 -2.39 0.20 19.57
C ILE A 118 -2.44 -0.49 18.20
N VAL A 119 -3.47 -1.29 17.95
CA VAL A 119 -3.67 -1.96 16.65
C VAL A 119 -3.89 -0.93 15.54
N ALA A 120 -4.74 0.08 15.77
CA ALA A 120 -4.99 1.13 14.80
C ALA A 120 -3.72 1.91 14.44
N ALA A 121 -2.93 2.32 15.44
CA ALA A 121 -1.66 3.00 15.22
C ALA A 121 -0.65 2.11 14.46
N SER A 122 -0.58 0.82 14.82
CA SER A 122 0.30 -0.16 14.17
C SER A 122 -0.11 -0.51 12.73
N ALA A 123 -1.38 -0.32 12.37
CA ALA A 123 -1.88 -0.54 11.02
C ALA A 123 -1.55 0.62 10.05
N ILE A 124 -1.15 1.80 10.55
CA ILE A 124 -0.89 2.98 9.71
C ILE A 124 0.22 2.70 8.68
N PRO A 125 1.44 2.25 9.05
CA PRO A 125 2.50 2.01 8.07
C PRO A 125 2.14 1.03 6.94
N PRO A 126 1.58 -0.18 7.19
CA PRO A 126 1.22 -1.09 6.11
C PRO A 126 0.08 -0.56 5.22
N VAL A 127 -0.90 0.16 5.79
CA VAL A 127 -1.97 0.80 5.00
C VAL A 127 -1.41 1.87 4.08
N VAL A 128 -0.56 2.75 4.60
CA VAL A 128 0.14 3.80 3.83
C VAL A 128 0.96 3.19 2.70
N LEU A 129 1.68 2.10 2.96
CA LEU A 129 2.45 1.38 1.95
C LEU A 129 1.56 0.83 0.84
N GLY A 130 0.43 0.20 1.19
CA GLY A 130 -0.55 -0.30 0.22
C GLY A 130 -1.12 0.81 -0.67
N LEU A 131 -1.44 1.96 -0.07
CA LEU A 131 -1.93 3.14 -0.81
C LEU A 131 -0.86 3.70 -1.77
N LEU A 132 0.41 3.73 -1.37
CA LEU A 132 1.51 4.15 -2.23
C LEU A 132 1.70 3.21 -3.43
N VAL A 133 1.66 1.89 -3.20
CA VAL A 133 1.75 0.89 -4.27
C VAL A 133 0.57 1.03 -5.24
N HIS A 134 -0.64 1.21 -4.73
CA HIS A 134 -1.81 1.44 -5.58
C HIS A 134 -1.66 2.74 -6.41
N MET A 135 -1.14 3.81 -5.80
CA MET A 135 -0.88 5.06 -6.53
C MET A 135 0.17 4.87 -7.62
N ALA A 136 1.26 4.15 -7.34
CA ALA A 136 2.29 3.84 -8.32
C ALA A 136 1.69 3.05 -9.50
N HIS A 137 0.87 2.04 -9.20
CA HIS A 137 0.16 1.27 -10.21
C HIS A 137 -0.73 2.16 -11.11
N LEU A 138 -1.55 3.04 -10.53
CA LEU A 138 -2.40 3.97 -11.27
C LEU A 138 -1.61 4.94 -12.17
N ARG A 139 -0.38 5.30 -11.78
CA ARG A 139 0.49 6.16 -12.60
C ARG A 139 1.09 5.45 -13.81
N HIS A 140 1.23 4.13 -13.75
CA HIS A 140 1.78 3.31 -14.84
C HIS A 140 0.72 2.82 -15.83
N GLN A 141 -0.58 2.92 -15.49
CA GLN A 141 -1.66 2.65 -16.44
C GLN A 141 -1.61 3.69 -17.56
N THR A 142 -1.02 3.30 -18.68
CA THR A 142 -0.98 4.12 -19.89
C THR A 142 -2.39 4.19 -20.47
N PRO A 143 -2.88 5.37 -20.91
CA PRO A 143 -4.25 5.53 -21.43
C PRO A 143 -4.61 4.66 -22.65
N ALA A 144 -3.67 3.89 -23.20
CA ALA A 144 -3.82 3.10 -24.41
C ALA A 144 -4.85 1.96 -24.29
N ASP A 145 -5.18 1.51 -23.08
CA ASP A 145 -6.15 0.42 -22.89
C ASP A 145 -7.59 0.91 -22.68
N SER A 146 -7.82 2.23 -22.62
CA SER A 146 -9.16 2.79 -22.77
C SER A 146 -9.52 2.87 -24.26
N THR A 147 -9.56 1.70 -24.91
CA THR A 147 -10.22 1.60 -26.22
C THR A 147 -11.66 2.05 -25.99
N PRO A 148 -12.15 3.08 -26.68
CA PRO A 148 -13.55 3.49 -26.57
C PRO A 148 -14.39 2.37 -27.20
N ASP A 149 -14.75 1.39 -26.38
CA ASP A 149 -15.71 0.36 -26.73
C ASP A 149 -17.09 1.05 -26.69
N GLY A 150 -17.42 1.73 -27.79
CA GLY A 150 -18.58 2.60 -27.84
C GLY A 150 -18.64 3.56 -29.02
N THR A 151 -18.09 3.20 -30.17
CA THR A 151 -18.71 3.67 -31.42
C THR A 151 -20.08 3.02 -31.47
N THR A 152 -21.08 3.71 -30.93
CA THR A 152 -22.46 3.58 -31.37
C THR A 152 -22.43 3.86 -32.87
N GLN A 153 -22.25 2.81 -33.68
CA GLN A 153 -22.68 2.82 -35.06
C GLN A 153 -24.18 3.08 -35.01
N HIS A 154 -24.56 4.35 -35.08
CA HIS A 154 -25.88 4.75 -35.52
C HIS A 154 -25.97 4.22 -36.96
N PRO A 155 -26.81 3.20 -37.24
CA PRO A 155 -26.99 2.75 -38.60
C PRO A 155 -27.60 3.92 -39.37
N ALA A 156 -26.81 4.50 -40.26
CA ALA A 156 -27.35 5.34 -41.32
C ALA A 156 -28.23 4.43 -42.19
N ALA A 157 -29.52 4.42 -41.90
CA ALA A 157 -30.56 3.97 -42.81
C ALA A 157 -31.24 5.23 -43.36
N ASP A 158 -30.72 5.67 -44.51
CA ASP A 158 -31.44 6.46 -45.50
C ASP A 158 -32.79 5.80 -45.84
N GLY A 159 -33.87 6.59 -45.95
CA GLY A 159 -35.10 6.10 -46.57
C GLY A 159 -36.44 6.84 -46.37
N SER A 160 -36.50 8.17 -46.61
CA SER A 160 -37.63 8.92 -47.24
C SER A 160 -39.05 8.95 -46.57
N PRO A 161 -40.04 9.70 -47.10
CA PRO A 161 -40.28 11.16 -46.94
C PRO A 161 -41.73 11.48 -46.42
N PRO A 162 -42.19 12.75 -46.33
CA PRO A 162 -43.34 13.16 -45.49
C PRO A 162 -44.68 13.11 -46.24
N LEU A 163 -45.79 12.85 -45.53
CA LEU A 163 -47.16 13.26 -45.92
C LEU A 163 -48.18 12.89 -44.82
N GLY A 164 -49.05 13.85 -44.46
CA GLY A 164 -50.37 13.57 -43.89
C GLY A 164 -50.69 14.21 -42.54
N THR A 165 -51.07 15.49 -42.54
CA THR A 165 -52.16 15.99 -41.66
C THR A 165 -53.49 15.53 -42.28
N PRO A 166 -54.59 15.29 -41.52
CA PRO A 166 -55.42 16.39 -41.00
C PRO A 166 -56.15 16.00 -39.65
N PRO A 167 -57.30 16.58 -39.22
CA PRO A 167 -57.42 17.36 -37.98
C PRO A 167 -58.60 16.91 -37.05
N ALA A 168 -58.92 17.75 -36.05
CA ALA A 168 -60.14 17.75 -35.20
C ALA A 168 -60.21 16.65 -34.11
N GLU A 169 -60.72 16.83 -32.89
CA GLU A 169 -61.49 17.86 -32.17
C GLU A 169 -61.37 17.46 -30.67
N ALA A 170 -61.13 18.41 -29.75
CA ALA A 170 -62.05 18.83 -28.69
C ALA A 170 -62.49 17.74 -27.69
N GLU A 171 -62.17 17.97 -26.40
CA GLU A 171 -63.00 17.79 -25.18
C GLU A 171 -62.06 17.61 -23.96
N GLU A 172 -61.86 18.62 -23.12
CA GLU A 172 -62.74 19.08 -22.04
C GLU A 172 -62.22 18.55 -20.69
N GLN A 173 -61.58 19.48 -19.95
CA GLN A 173 -61.17 19.33 -18.56
C GLN A 173 -62.39 19.50 -17.66
N PRO A 174 -62.58 18.62 -16.67
CA PRO A 174 -63.11 19.06 -15.40
C PRO A 174 -62.17 18.74 -14.23
N ALA A 175 -62.14 19.68 -13.32
CA ALA A 175 -61.49 19.62 -12.02
C ALA A 175 -62.20 18.65 -11.06
N ALA A 176 -61.41 17.92 -10.28
CA ALA A 176 -61.74 17.37 -8.96
C ALA A 176 -60.39 17.10 -8.27
N GLU A 177 -59.95 17.85 -7.27
CA GLU A 177 -60.39 17.83 -5.87
C GLU A 177 -60.03 16.52 -5.14
N GLY A 178 -59.08 16.60 -4.17
CA GLY A 178 -58.87 15.58 -3.12
C GLY A 178 -57.47 14.93 -3.02
N VAL A 179 -56.57 15.52 -2.21
CA VAL A 179 -55.84 14.98 -1.01
C VAL A 179 -55.62 13.43 -0.89
N PRO A 180 -54.58 12.82 -0.22
CA PRO A 180 -53.24 13.23 0.29
C PRO A 180 -52.05 12.26 -0.04
N ALA A 181 -50.83 12.67 0.40
CA ALA A 181 -49.68 11.88 0.89
C ALA A 181 -48.93 10.87 -0.04
N PRO A 182 -47.59 11.03 -0.21
CA PRO A 182 -46.74 10.00 -0.81
C PRO A 182 -46.19 9.00 0.23
N PRO A 183 -46.42 7.68 0.07
CA PRO A 183 -45.59 6.65 0.71
C PRO A 183 -44.32 6.36 -0.10
N ALA A 184 -43.27 5.94 0.63
CA ALA A 184 -41.90 5.75 0.19
C ALA A 184 -41.69 4.78 -0.99
N PRO A 185 -40.63 4.97 -1.81
CA PRO A 185 -40.27 4.01 -2.84
C PRO A 185 -39.62 2.75 -2.23
N VAL A 186 -40.30 1.62 -2.44
CA VAL A 186 -39.78 0.27 -2.22
C VAL A 186 -38.95 -0.10 -3.45
N HIS A 187 -37.64 -0.31 -3.28
CA HIS A 187 -36.78 -0.81 -4.34
C HIS A 187 -36.97 -2.31 -4.50
N ASP A 188 -37.73 -2.68 -5.52
CA ASP A 188 -37.90 -4.06 -5.95
C ASP A 188 -36.64 -4.54 -6.70
N ARG A 189 -36.01 -5.60 -6.18
CA ARG A 189 -34.87 -6.28 -6.79
C ARG A 189 -35.40 -7.16 -7.92
N SER A 190 -35.44 -6.62 -9.14
CA SER A 190 -35.73 -7.44 -10.33
C SER A 190 -34.50 -8.25 -10.74
N ALA A 191 -34.57 -9.54 -10.43
CA ALA A 191 -33.75 -10.59 -10.97
C ALA A 191 -34.26 -10.96 -12.38
N ALA A 192 -33.63 -10.44 -13.43
CA ALA A 192 -33.71 -11.00 -14.77
C ALA A 192 -32.69 -10.31 -15.68
N ASP A 193 -31.49 -10.87 -15.79
CA ASP A 193 -30.76 -10.74 -17.07
C ASP A 193 -29.86 -11.95 -17.28
N ALA A 194 -30.47 -13.00 -17.83
CA ALA A 194 -29.79 -14.15 -18.39
C ALA A 194 -29.09 -13.72 -19.69
N ARG A 195 -27.82 -13.30 -19.57
CA ARG A 195 -26.99 -12.99 -20.73
C ARG A 195 -26.57 -14.27 -21.47
N PRO A 196 -26.69 -14.32 -22.81
CA PRO A 196 -26.26 -15.46 -23.61
C PRO A 196 -24.73 -15.59 -23.65
N PRO A 197 -24.18 -16.82 -23.79
CA PRO A 197 -22.74 -17.04 -23.89
C PRO A 197 -22.21 -16.43 -25.19
N LYS A 198 -21.33 -15.43 -25.07
CA LYS A 198 -20.66 -14.82 -26.21
C LYS A 198 -19.77 -15.84 -26.94
N PRO A 199 -19.72 -15.82 -28.28
CA PRO A 199 -18.92 -16.74 -29.06
C PRO A 199 -17.43 -16.54 -28.75
N ARG A 200 -16.78 -17.63 -28.32
CA ARG A 200 -15.33 -17.78 -28.21
C ARG A 200 -14.73 -17.50 -29.58
N ARG A 201 -14.25 -16.28 -29.78
CA ARG A 201 -13.46 -15.91 -30.96
C ARG A 201 -12.07 -16.47 -30.73
N ASP A 202 -11.82 -17.65 -31.30
CA ASP A 202 -10.51 -18.25 -31.50
C ASP A 202 -9.62 -17.28 -32.28
N ARG A 203 -9.04 -16.30 -31.57
CA ARG A 203 -7.96 -15.48 -32.11
C ARG A 203 -6.65 -16.17 -31.82
N ARG A 204 -6.55 -17.38 -32.38
CA ARG A 204 -5.31 -18.11 -32.64
C ARG A 204 -4.51 -17.29 -33.66
N THR A 205 -3.95 -16.18 -33.21
CA THR A 205 -2.87 -15.51 -33.92
C THR A 205 -1.65 -16.42 -33.76
N VAL A 206 -1.51 -17.31 -34.74
CA VAL A 206 -0.28 -18.02 -35.03
C VAL A 206 0.74 -16.96 -35.42
N ALA A 207 1.29 -16.27 -34.41
CA ALA A 207 2.49 -15.48 -34.57
C ALA A 207 3.56 -16.47 -35.02
N ALA A 208 3.93 -16.37 -36.30
CA ALA A 208 4.95 -17.16 -36.94
C ALA A 208 6.16 -17.23 -36.01
N ARG A 209 6.33 -18.40 -35.41
CA ARG A 209 7.39 -18.74 -34.48
C ARG A 209 8.65 -18.70 -35.30
N ARG A 210 9.31 -17.54 -35.37
CA ARG A 210 10.64 -17.40 -35.95
C ARG A 210 11.46 -18.55 -35.37
N PRO A 211 12.10 -19.40 -36.21
CA PRO A 211 12.91 -20.49 -35.71
C PRO A 211 13.94 -19.85 -34.78
N ARG A 212 13.83 -20.17 -33.48
CA ARG A 212 14.82 -19.79 -32.49
C ARG A 212 16.12 -20.34 -33.03
N ARG A 213 16.95 -19.45 -33.57
CA ARG A 213 18.34 -19.73 -33.93
C ARG A 213 18.90 -20.45 -32.71
N ALA A 214 19.22 -21.73 -32.86
CA ALA A 214 19.73 -22.54 -31.78
C ALA A 214 20.97 -21.82 -31.27
N LEU A 215 20.85 -21.18 -30.10
CA LEU A 215 22.01 -20.60 -29.47
C LEU A 215 22.97 -21.78 -29.22
N PRO A 216 24.27 -21.61 -29.47
CA PRO A 216 25.26 -22.63 -29.17
C PRO A 216 25.05 -23.13 -27.74
N SER A 217 25.23 -24.43 -27.55
CA SER A 217 25.06 -25.21 -26.32
C SER A 217 25.85 -24.60 -25.15
N GLY A 218 25.34 -23.51 -24.60
CA GLY A 218 25.76 -22.92 -23.35
C GLY A 218 25.21 -23.74 -22.19
N LYS A 219 25.87 -23.60 -21.04
CA LYS A 219 25.54 -24.19 -19.74
C LYS A 219 24.04 -24.41 -19.54
N SER A 220 23.68 -25.57 -19.00
CA SER A 220 22.29 -25.92 -18.72
C SER A 220 21.68 -24.90 -17.73
N ASP A 221 20.35 -24.78 -17.71
CA ASP A 221 19.70 -23.90 -16.72
C ASP A 221 20.04 -24.32 -15.28
N GLU A 222 20.22 -25.63 -15.04
CA GLU A 222 20.62 -26.17 -13.74
C GLU A 222 22.02 -25.69 -13.32
N GLU A 223 23.01 -25.72 -14.22
CA GLU A 223 24.36 -25.21 -13.95
C GLU A 223 24.36 -23.70 -13.66
N LEU A 224 23.53 -22.93 -14.37
CA LEU A 224 23.42 -21.50 -14.17
C LEU A 224 22.71 -21.15 -12.86
N ILE A 225 21.71 -21.95 -12.45
CA ILE A 225 21.05 -21.84 -11.14
C ILE A 225 22.05 -22.17 -10.03
N ALA A 226 22.83 -23.25 -10.16
CA ALA A 226 23.85 -23.64 -9.19
C ALA A 226 24.89 -22.52 -9.00
N ALA A 227 25.42 -21.97 -10.09
CA ALA A 227 26.40 -20.89 -10.03
C ALA A 227 25.83 -19.58 -9.46
N ALA A 228 24.55 -19.27 -9.72
CA ALA A 228 23.88 -18.14 -9.09
C ALA A 228 23.75 -18.34 -7.57
N ARG A 229 23.47 -19.55 -7.10
CA ARG A 229 23.38 -19.87 -5.66
C ARG A 229 24.72 -19.82 -4.96
N GLU A 230 25.77 -20.37 -5.58
CA GLU A 230 27.14 -20.28 -5.07
C GLU A 230 27.55 -18.82 -4.86
N ARG A 231 27.31 -17.96 -5.86
CA ARG A 231 27.58 -16.52 -5.75
C ARG A 231 26.83 -15.85 -4.60
N MET A 232 25.56 -16.23 -4.36
CA MET A 232 24.77 -15.74 -3.24
C MET A 232 25.26 -16.27 -1.88
N ALA A 233 25.78 -17.49 -1.83
CA ALA A 233 26.37 -18.06 -0.62
C ALA A 233 27.66 -17.33 -0.21
N ASP A 234 28.45 -16.88 -1.19
CA ASP A 234 29.65 -16.05 -0.99
C ASP A 234 29.33 -14.59 -0.61
N GLY A 235 28.05 -14.24 -0.40
CA GLY A 235 27.61 -12.87 -0.09
C GLY A 235 27.56 -11.94 -1.30
N GLY A 236 27.72 -12.45 -2.53
CA GLY A 236 27.59 -11.67 -3.75
C GLY A 236 26.15 -11.58 -4.27
N GLU A 237 25.81 -10.47 -4.93
CA GLU A 237 24.52 -10.35 -5.62
C GLU A 237 24.53 -11.09 -6.96
N ALA A 238 23.75 -12.17 -7.07
CA ALA A 238 23.51 -12.89 -8.34
C ALA A 238 22.49 -12.14 -9.23
N SER A 239 22.79 -10.90 -9.60
CA SER A 239 21.91 -10.08 -10.43
C SER A 239 21.74 -10.64 -11.85
N ALA A 240 20.61 -10.33 -12.51
CA ALA A 240 20.39 -10.72 -13.90
C ALA A 240 21.48 -10.15 -14.83
N THR A 241 21.97 -8.93 -14.55
CA THR A 241 23.07 -8.30 -15.27
C THR A 241 24.38 -9.07 -15.12
N TRP A 242 24.66 -9.58 -13.92
CA TRP A 242 25.84 -10.43 -13.69
C TRP A 242 25.73 -11.73 -14.49
N LEU A 243 24.59 -12.42 -14.46
CA LEU A 243 24.37 -13.64 -15.25
C LEU A 243 24.54 -13.40 -16.76
N MET A 244 24.04 -12.26 -17.26
CA MET A 244 24.21 -11.87 -18.67
C MET A 244 25.68 -11.64 -19.01
N LYS A 245 26.42 -10.91 -18.17
CA LYS A 245 27.82 -10.57 -18.42
C LYS A 245 28.75 -11.79 -18.31
N THR A 246 28.49 -12.66 -17.34
CA THR A 246 29.33 -13.83 -17.04
C THR A 246 29.07 -14.99 -18.00
N TYR A 247 27.81 -15.23 -18.37
CA TYR A 247 27.42 -16.42 -19.15
C TYR A 247 26.89 -16.11 -20.55
N GLY A 248 26.82 -14.84 -20.95
CA GLY A 248 26.36 -14.43 -22.28
C GLY A 248 24.89 -14.80 -22.57
N ILE A 249 24.09 -15.03 -21.52
CA ILE A 249 22.68 -15.42 -21.66
C ILE A 249 21.78 -14.21 -21.85
N GLY A 250 20.67 -14.38 -22.58
CA GLY A 250 19.70 -13.29 -22.79
C GLY A 250 18.98 -12.88 -21.49
N THR A 251 18.56 -11.62 -21.42
CA THR A 251 17.92 -10.97 -20.26
C THR A 251 16.77 -11.80 -19.67
N GLY A 252 15.90 -12.34 -20.52
CA GLY A 252 14.77 -13.16 -20.07
C GLY A 252 15.18 -14.51 -19.48
N ARG A 253 16.29 -15.11 -19.94
CA ARG A 253 16.82 -16.36 -19.35
C ARG A 253 17.50 -16.07 -18.02
N ALA A 254 18.28 -14.98 -17.95
CA ALA A 254 18.93 -14.51 -16.73
C ALA A 254 17.94 -14.20 -15.59
N ALA A 255 16.85 -13.50 -15.89
CA ALA A 255 15.82 -13.20 -14.89
C ALA A 255 15.18 -14.48 -14.32
N ARG A 256 14.80 -15.44 -15.18
CA ARG A 256 14.23 -16.72 -14.73
C ARG A 256 15.20 -17.49 -13.83
N ILE A 257 16.46 -17.61 -14.23
CA ILE A 257 17.49 -18.31 -13.43
C ILE A 257 17.67 -17.67 -12.05
N ARG A 258 17.74 -16.32 -11.99
CA ARG A 258 17.83 -15.60 -10.72
C ARG A 258 16.62 -15.89 -9.83
N ASP A 259 15.41 -15.76 -10.37
CA ASP A 259 14.18 -15.93 -9.59
C ASP A 259 14.05 -17.39 -9.09
N THR A 260 14.42 -18.38 -9.92
CA THR A 260 14.49 -19.78 -9.50
C THR A 260 15.55 -20.01 -8.42
N ALA A 261 16.72 -19.40 -8.54
CA ALA A 261 17.77 -19.50 -7.52
C ALA A 261 17.37 -18.88 -6.17
N GLN A 262 16.50 -17.85 -6.18
CA GLN A 262 15.96 -17.20 -4.98
C GLN A 262 14.80 -17.98 -4.34
N CYS A 263 13.91 -18.57 -5.15
CA CYS A 263 12.75 -19.31 -4.67
C CYS A 263 13.09 -20.70 -4.11
N LEU A 264 14.22 -21.29 -4.53
CA LEU A 264 14.62 -22.58 -3.97
C LEU A 264 15.01 -22.39 -2.50
N PRO A 265 14.35 -23.09 -1.55
CA PRO A 265 14.69 -23.01 -0.15
C PRO A 265 16.20 -23.23 -0.02
N ARG A 266 16.84 -22.38 0.78
CA ARG A 266 18.24 -22.58 1.17
C ARG A 266 18.27 -23.98 1.77
N LEU A 267 18.75 -24.95 1.00
CA LEU A 267 18.97 -26.29 1.50
C LEU A 267 19.90 -26.03 2.67
N ALA A 268 19.37 -26.26 3.88
CA ALA A 268 20.17 -26.09 5.08
C ALA A 268 21.48 -26.82 4.78
N PRO A 269 22.65 -26.21 5.04
CA PRO A 269 23.92 -26.89 4.82
C PRO A 269 23.72 -28.27 5.44
N VAL A 270 23.88 -29.31 4.61
CA VAL A 270 23.68 -30.70 5.03
C VAL A 270 24.44 -30.79 6.34
N ARG A 271 23.70 -30.79 7.44
CA ARG A 271 24.27 -30.74 8.77
C ARG A 271 25.00 -32.05 8.80
N GLU A 272 26.33 -32.01 8.65
CA GLU A 272 27.18 -33.18 8.72
C GLU A 272 26.63 -33.96 9.88
N LEU A 273 26.05 -35.12 9.57
CA LEU A 273 25.41 -35.95 10.56
C LEU A 273 26.52 -36.12 11.60
N PRO A 274 26.30 -35.73 12.88
CA PRO A 274 27.34 -35.86 13.88
C PRO A 274 27.91 -37.27 13.75
N PRO A 275 29.24 -37.43 13.71
CA PRO A 275 29.85 -38.73 13.52
C PRO A 275 29.14 -39.70 14.48
N PRO A 276 28.74 -40.89 14.00
CA PRO A 276 27.96 -41.82 14.80
C PRO A 276 28.65 -41.92 16.17
N PRO A 277 27.91 -41.78 17.28
CA PRO A 277 28.51 -41.78 18.60
C PRO A 277 29.41 -42.99 18.69
N ALA A 278 30.68 -42.76 19.03
CA ALA A 278 31.61 -43.84 19.31
C ALA A 278 30.88 -44.78 20.28
N THR A 279 30.64 -46.02 19.85
CA THR A 279 30.08 -47.05 20.72
C THR A 279 31.06 -47.22 21.87
N ASP A 280 30.80 -46.54 22.97
CA ASP A 280 31.45 -46.74 24.26
C ASP A 280 31.25 -48.21 24.63
N GLU A 281 32.34 -48.98 24.54
CA GLU A 281 32.45 -50.27 25.20
C GLU A 281 32.06 -50.08 26.67
N ALA A 282 30.99 -50.76 27.08
CA ALA A 282 30.45 -50.65 28.42
C ALA A 282 31.54 -50.96 29.47
N PRO A 283 31.85 -50.03 30.39
CA PRO A 283 32.73 -50.33 31.51
C PRO A 283 32.05 -51.35 32.45
N PRO A 284 32.80 -52.28 33.05
CA PRO A 284 32.26 -53.31 33.93
C PRO A 284 31.60 -52.69 35.17
N PRO A 285 30.55 -53.33 35.72
CA PRO A 285 29.73 -52.76 36.79
C PRO A 285 30.53 -52.60 38.10
N ALA A 286 30.58 -51.37 38.61
CA ALA A 286 31.15 -51.05 39.92
C ALA A 286 30.06 -50.81 40.98
N VAL A 287 30.40 -51.21 42.19
CA VAL A 287 29.59 -51.49 43.40
C VAL A 287 29.03 -50.20 44.03
N PRO A 288 27.83 -50.22 44.67
CA PRO A 288 27.21 -49.03 45.24
C PRO A 288 27.86 -48.60 46.56
N GLU A 289 28.17 -47.31 46.68
CA GLU A 289 28.61 -46.68 47.93
C GLU A 289 27.56 -45.68 48.45
N LEU A 290 27.47 -45.58 49.77
CA LEU A 290 26.34 -45.19 50.60
C LEU A 290 26.67 -43.89 51.37
N GLY A 291 25.69 -42.99 51.57
CA GLY A 291 25.70 -41.89 52.57
C GLY A 291 26.17 -40.51 52.05
N ASP A 292 25.65 -39.36 52.48
CA ASP A 292 24.82 -39.01 53.65
C ASP A 292 24.00 -37.70 53.44
N PRO A 293 22.94 -37.47 54.24
CA PRO A 293 22.12 -36.24 54.27
C PRO A 293 22.43 -35.34 55.48
N HIS A 294 22.41 -34.00 55.33
CA HIS A 294 21.95 -32.98 56.31
C HIS A 294 22.46 -31.58 55.91
N VAL A 295 21.60 -30.55 55.98
CA VAL A 295 21.68 -29.38 56.90
C VAL A 295 20.51 -28.42 56.64
N LEU A 296 19.81 -28.08 57.73
CA LEU A 296 18.70 -27.14 57.92
C LEU A 296 19.19 -25.73 58.28
N GLY A 297 18.36 -24.70 58.03
CA GLY A 297 18.36 -23.39 58.71
C GLY A 297 18.55 -22.19 57.76
N ALA A 298 18.00 -20.98 57.94
CA ALA A 298 17.06 -20.40 58.91
C ALA A 298 16.61 -19.02 58.35
N ALA A 299 15.40 -18.54 58.71
CA ALA A 299 14.95 -17.14 58.56
C ALA A 299 15.23 -16.35 59.85
N PRO A 300 15.33 -15.00 59.83
CA PRO A 300 14.22 -14.12 60.30
C PRO A 300 14.16 -12.74 59.54
N GLU A 301 12.99 -12.10 59.36
CA GLU A 301 12.29 -11.10 60.23
C GLU A 301 12.95 -9.70 60.32
N GLN A 302 12.31 -8.67 59.71
CA GLN A 302 12.37 -7.23 60.03
C GLN A 302 11.35 -6.50 59.11
N ALA A 303 10.18 -6.03 59.55
CA ALA A 303 9.82 -5.00 60.54
C ALA A 303 10.07 -3.55 60.07
N ALA A 304 8.95 -2.88 59.78
CA ALA A 304 8.59 -1.46 59.97
C ALA A 304 9.54 -0.34 59.50
N ASP A 305 9.03 0.57 58.65
CA ASP A 305 9.25 2.00 58.84
C ASP A 305 8.00 2.80 58.42
N ASP A 306 7.49 3.55 59.40
CA ASP A 306 6.40 4.51 59.34
C ASP A 306 6.93 5.88 58.89
N ARG A 307 6.13 6.61 58.11
CA ARG A 307 6.07 8.10 58.01
C ARG A 307 5.05 8.42 56.91
N GLU A 308 3.81 8.82 57.20
CA GLU A 308 3.41 10.03 57.94
C GLU A 308 4.33 11.21 57.67
N GLU A 309 4.01 11.97 56.62
CA GLU A 309 3.90 13.44 56.59
C GLU A 309 3.58 13.83 55.12
N GLU A 310 2.93 14.92 54.73
CA GLU A 310 2.05 15.90 55.36
C GLU A 310 1.94 17.04 54.33
N LYS A 311 0.72 17.58 54.16
CA LYS A 311 0.37 18.96 53.75
C LYS A 311 0.58 19.47 52.31
N ALA A 312 -0.58 19.89 51.81
CA ALA A 312 -0.91 21.26 51.35
C ALA A 312 -0.44 21.69 49.95
N SER A 313 -1.40 21.82 49.02
CA SER A 313 -2.11 23.08 48.77
C SER A 313 -3.27 22.90 47.80
#